data_AF-A0A5D2RIE4-F1
#
_entry.id   AF-A0A5D2RIE4-F1
#
_cell.length_a   1.000
_cell.length_b   1.000
_cell.length_c   1.000
_cell.angle_alpha   90.00
_cell.angle_beta   90.00
_cell.angle_gamma   90.00
#
_symmetry.space_group_name_H-M   'P 1'
#
loop_
_entity.id
_entity.type
_entity.pdbx_description
1 polymer ?
#
loop_
_entity_poly.entity_id
_entity_poly.type
_entity_poly.pdbx_seq_one_letter_code
_entity_poly.pdbx_strand_id
1 'polypeptide(L)'
;MGSVESIKPHAVCVPYPAQGHVTPMMQLAKLLHSMGFFITFVNTEFNHRRYIRSKGSDFVEGLPDFQFETIPDGLPLSDRDATQDIPALCDSTRKNCLEPFLELLTKLNSSRQVPTVTCIVSDGVMSFAIKAAEVLGIPEVQFWTASACSFMGYLQFSELLKRGIFPFPNETFLTDGTLDKPIDWVPGMSNIRFRDLPSCFRANNPNDIMFDFLGSEAQNCLKAPAIIFNTFDELEHEVLEAIAVKFPRIYTIGPLRLLARHMLEEPSKSMNSSLWKEDTYCIEWLNKRELNSVVYVNYGSITVMSEKHLKEFAWGLANSKHPFLWIVRSDIVMGDSAILEDEFLEEIKDRGLITSWCNQYEVLSHPSVGVFLTHCGWNSTLEAISGGLPVICWPLFADQQTNCRYACTHWGIGMEVDYDVKRENIEFLVKEMMERHEGKKMKEKALEWKKKAEEATDVGGLSYCNFDRFVKEALKHG
;
A
#
# COMPACT_ATOMS: atom_id res chain seq x y z
N MET A 1 -8.42 -47.55 15.39
CA MET A 1 -8.52 -46.54 14.32
C MET A 1 -7.78 -45.32 14.83
N GLY A 2 -6.53 -45.13 14.39
CA GLY A 2 -5.78 -43.94 14.76
C GLY A 2 -6.39 -42.75 14.05
N SER A 3 -6.76 -41.71 14.80
CA SER A 3 -7.05 -40.41 14.22
C SER A 3 -5.81 -39.97 13.43
N VAL A 4 -5.94 -39.82 12.12
CA VAL A 4 -4.93 -39.12 11.33
C VAL A 4 -4.88 -37.71 11.92
N GLU A 5 -3.82 -37.36 12.64
CA GLU A 5 -3.58 -35.97 13.03
C GLU A 5 -3.57 -35.16 11.73
N SER A 6 -4.57 -34.30 11.55
CA SER A 6 -4.58 -33.38 10.41
C SER A 6 -3.37 -32.48 10.55
N ILE A 7 -2.39 -32.62 9.67
CA ILE A 7 -1.21 -31.76 9.65
C ILE A 7 -1.70 -30.33 9.44
N LYS A 8 -1.47 -29.45 10.42
CA LYS A 8 -1.82 -28.04 10.33
C LYS A 8 -1.07 -27.44 9.13
N PRO A 9 -1.76 -26.80 8.16
CA PRO A 9 -1.08 -26.19 7.02
C PRO A 9 -0.19 -25.04 7.52
N HIS A 10 0.94 -24.85 6.86
CA HIS A 10 1.93 -23.85 7.23
C HIS A 10 2.18 -22.93 6.03
N ALA A 11 1.74 -21.68 6.16
CA ALA A 11 1.98 -20.62 5.18
C ALA A 11 3.17 -19.75 5.60
N VAL A 12 4.12 -19.59 4.69
CA VAL A 12 5.23 -18.63 4.83
C VAL A 12 4.87 -17.36 4.09
N CYS A 13 4.77 -16.23 4.80
CA CYS A 13 4.40 -14.92 4.25
C CYS A 13 5.63 -14.03 4.07
N VAL A 14 5.90 -13.58 2.85
CA VAL A 14 7.13 -12.84 2.49
C VAL A 14 6.79 -11.47 1.90
N PRO A 15 6.63 -10.42 2.72
CA PRO A 15 6.42 -9.05 2.22
C PRO A 15 7.68 -8.47 1.56
N TYR A 16 7.52 -7.51 0.64
CA TYR A 16 8.61 -6.60 0.33
C TYR A 16 8.92 -5.72 1.55
N PRO A 17 10.20 -5.44 1.87
CA PRO A 17 10.61 -4.77 3.11
C PRO A 17 10.32 -3.26 3.21
N ALA A 18 9.13 -2.81 2.78
CA ALA A 18 8.63 -1.46 3.03
C ALA A 18 7.25 -1.48 3.69
N GLN A 19 6.93 -0.48 4.52
CA GLN A 19 5.67 -0.40 5.29
C GLN A 19 4.41 -0.63 4.44
N GLY A 20 4.39 -0.08 3.22
CA GLY A 20 3.28 -0.20 2.27
C GLY A 20 3.02 -1.63 1.78
N HIS A 21 3.99 -2.52 1.93
CA HIS A 21 3.92 -3.94 1.53
C HIS A 21 3.74 -4.85 2.75
N VAL A 22 4.47 -4.57 3.83
CA VAL A 22 4.39 -5.31 5.09
C VAL A 22 2.98 -5.21 5.71
N THR A 23 2.35 -4.04 5.64
CA THR A 23 1.00 -3.81 6.20
C THR A 23 -0.07 -4.70 5.59
N PRO A 24 -0.31 -4.68 4.27
CA PRO A 24 -1.30 -5.56 3.66
C PRO A 24 -0.91 -7.04 3.79
N MET A 25 0.38 -7.41 3.70
CA MET A 25 0.79 -8.80 3.91
C MET A 25 0.48 -9.29 5.33
N MET A 26 0.68 -8.46 6.35
CA MET A 26 0.30 -8.79 7.72
C MET A 26 -1.21 -8.95 7.88
N GLN A 27 -2.02 -8.14 7.19
CA GLN A 27 -3.47 -8.29 7.17
C GLN A 27 -3.88 -9.63 6.55
N LEU A 28 -3.28 -10.01 5.42
CA LEU A 28 -3.53 -11.29 4.78
C LEU A 28 -3.05 -12.48 5.64
N ALA A 29 -1.88 -12.38 6.26
CA ALA A 29 -1.34 -13.39 7.16
C ALA A 29 -2.28 -13.66 8.36
N LYS A 30 -2.91 -12.62 8.92
CA LYS A 30 -3.92 -12.77 9.97
C LYS A 30 -5.19 -13.47 9.48
N LEU A 31 -5.65 -13.16 8.27
CA LEU A 31 -6.79 -13.86 7.68
C LEU A 31 -6.45 -15.35 7.49
N LEU A 32 -5.27 -15.68 6.97
CA LEU A 32 -4.82 -17.07 6.86
C LEU A 32 -4.72 -17.76 8.21
N HIS A 33 -4.18 -17.09 9.23
CA HIS A 33 -4.13 -17.60 10.60
C HIS A 33 -5.54 -17.96 11.12
N SER A 34 -6.54 -17.10 10.87
CA SER A 34 -7.94 -17.40 11.24
C SER A 34 -8.56 -18.58 10.48
N MET A 35 -8.00 -18.95 9.32
CA MET A 35 -8.36 -20.15 8.56
C MET A 35 -7.63 -21.42 9.05
N GLY A 36 -6.91 -21.32 10.17
CA GLY A 36 -6.22 -22.44 10.80
C GLY A 36 -4.79 -22.68 10.30
N PHE A 37 -4.21 -21.76 9.55
CA PHE A 37 -2.80 -21.86 9.15
C PHE A 37 -1.86 -21.56 10.31
N PHE A 38 -0.78 -22.34 10.39
CA PHE A 38 0.44 -21.89 11.04
C PHE A 38 1.10 -20.85 10.13
N ILE A 39 1.46 -19.70 10.69
CA ILE A 39 2.08 -18.61 9.94
C ILE A 39 3.55 -18.47 10.34
N THR A 40 4.43 -18.44 9.34
CA THR A 40 5.75 -17.82 9.48
C THR A 40 5.79 -16.54 8.66
N PHE A 41 5.90 -15.40 9.34
CA PHE A 41 6.03 -14.09 8.72
C PHE A 41 7.50 -13.71 8.60
N VAL A 42 8.00 -13.57 7.37
CA VAL A 42 9.43 -13.36 7.10
C VAL A 42 9.71 -11.87 6.99
N ASN A 43 10.40 -11.31 7.97
CA ASN A 43 10.93 -9.95 7.91
C ASN A 43 12.33 -9.95 7.30
N THR A 44 12.78 -8.79 6.79
CA THR A 44 14.21 -8.55 6.73
C THR A 44 14.75 -8.29 8.13
N GLU A 45 16.01 -8.61 8.39
CA GLU A 45 16.63 -8.29 9.68
C GLU A 45 16.50 -6.80 10.04
N PHE A 46 16.60 -5.91 9.05
CA PHE A 46 16.41 -4.48 9.23
C PHE A 46 14.99 -4.15 9.74
N ASN A 47 13.94 -4.62 9.07
CA ASN A 47 12.56 -4.36 9.50
C ASN A 47 12.21 -5.07 10.81
N HIS A 48 12.79 -6.24 11.07
CA HIS A 48 12.63 -6.93 12.35
C HIS A 48 13.18 -6.08 13.51
N ARG A 49 14.38 -5.48 13.35
CA ARG A 49 14.92 -4.53 14.34
C ARG A 49 14.02 -3.30 14.50
N ARG A 50 13.39 -2.80 13.43
CA ARG A 50 12.42 -1.70 13.50
C ARG A 50 11.15 -2.07 14.28
N TYR A 51 10.65 -3.29 14.11
CA TYR A 51 9.55 -3.78 14.94
C TYR A 51 9.93 -3.81 16.43
N ILE A 52 11.10 -4.33 16.77
CA ILE A 52 11.58 -4.34 18.16
C ILE A 52 11.66 -2.92 18.72
N ARG A 53 12.21 -1.95 17.96
CA ARG A 53 12.31 -0.55 18.41
C ARG A 53 10.95 0.13 18.61
N SER A 54 10.00 -0.13 17.72
CA SER A 54 8.69 0.56 17.72
C SER A 54 7.66 -0.09 18.65
N LYS A 55 7.71 -1.42 18.80
CA LYS A 55 6.70 -2.23 19.50
C LYS A 55 7.25 -3.10 20.65
N GLY A 56 8.57 -3.23 20.80
CA GLY A 56 9.22 -4.08 21.81
C GLY A 56 9.57 -5.48 21.31
N SER A 57 10.42 -6.20 22.05
CA SER A 57 10.83 -7.59 21.74
C SER A 57 9.64 -8.55 21.70
N ASP A 58 8.71 -8.38 22.63
CA ASP A 58 7.56 -9.26 22.81
C ASP A 58 6.65 -9.29 21.57
N PHE A 59 6.68 -8.23 20.74
CA PHE A 59 5.93 -8.18 19.49
C PHE A 59 6.42 -9.23 18.48
N VAL A 60 7.74 -9.42 18.37
CA VAL A 60 8.35 -10.34 17.40
C VAL A 60 8.49 -11.77 17.94
N GLU A 61 8.22 -12.00 19.23
CA GLU A 61 8.07 -13.36 19.77
C GLU A 61 6.88 -14.09 19.13
N GLY A 62 5.86 -13.34 18.70
CA GLY A 62 4.70 -13.87 17.99
C GLY A 62 3.75 -14.68 18.88
N LEU A 63 2.97 -15.54 18.26
CA LEU A 63 2.05 -16.49 18.89
C LEU A 63 2.54 -17.93 18.62
N PRO A 64 2.04 -18.93 19.37
CA PRO A 64 2.43 -20.33 19.16
C PRO A 64 2.32 -20.82 17.70
N ASP A 65 1.37 -20.27 16.94
CA ASP A 65 1.11 -20.58 15.54
C ASP A 65 1.19 -19.36 14.60
N PHE A 66 1.81 -18.28 15.07
CA PHE A 66 2.15 -17.10 14.27
C PHE A 66 3.54 -16.63 14.66
N GLN A 67 4.57 -17.08 13.94
CA GLN A 67 5.96 -16.80 14.28
C GLN A 67 6.60 -15.81 13.29
N PHE A 68 7.54 -15.03 13.77
CA PHE A 68 8.37 -14.17 12.94
C PHE A 68 9.75 -14.81 12.72
N GLU A 69 10.21 -14.81 11.49
CA GLU A 69 11.57 -15.20 11.12
C GLU A 69 12.22 -14.07 10.32
N THR A 70 13.54 -14.16 10.13
CA THR A 70 14.31 -13.12 9.44
C THR A 70 15.19 -13.67 8.35
N ILE A 71 15.36 -12.90 7.28
CA ILE A 71 16.41 -13.08 6.28
C ILE A 71 17.19 -11.76 6.08
N PRO A 72 18.46 -11.81 5.67
CA PRO A 72 19.18 -10.61 5.25
C PRO A 72 18.59 -10.05 3.95
N ASP A 73 18.60 -8.72 3.81
CA ASP A 73 18.16 -8.01 2.59
C ASP A 73 19.29 -7.81 1.57
N GLY A 74 20.52 -8.14 1.94
CA GLY A 74 21.73 -7.98 1.12
C GLY A 74 22.30 -6.56 1.07
N LEU A 75 21.74 -5.61 1.83
CA LEU A 75 22.29 -4.27 1.97
C LEU A 75 23.27 -4.18 3.16
N PRO A 76 24.16 -3.17 3.20
CA PRO A 76 25.00 -2.92 4.37
C PRO A 76 24.16 -2.69 5.63
N LEU A 77 24.69 -3.13 6.78
CA LEU A 77 24.04 -2.94 8.07
C LEU A 77 23.74 -1.45 8.34
N SER A 78 22.51 -1.18 8.75
CA SER A 78 22.01 0.14 9.11
C SER A 78 21.05 0.02 10.29
N ASP A 79 21.13 1.01 11.19
CA ASP A 79 20.22 1.18 12.32
C ASP A 79 19.32 2.41 12.18
N ARG A 80 19.32 3.06 11.01
CA ARG A 80 18.44 4.20 10.73
C ARG A 80 16.98 3.79 10.96
N ASP A 81 16.22 4.61 11.69
CA ASP A 81 14.78 4.40 11.85
C ASP A 81 13.99 5.11 10.74
N ALA A 82 14.26 4.71 9.50
CA ALA A 82 13.60 5.19 8.30
C ALA A 82 13.54 4.08 7.26
N THR A 83 12.81 4.32 6.17
CA THR A 83 12.84 3.42 5.01
C THR A 83 14.24 3.41 4.40
N GLN A 84 14.73 2.23 4.00
CA GLN A 84 15.99 2.07 3.26
C GLN A 84 15.88 2.69 1.86
N ASP A 85 17.02 2.89 1.19
CA ASP A 85 17.04 3.33 -0.20
C ASP A 85 16.29 2.32 -1.10
N ILE A 86 15.18 2.76 -1.67
CA ILE A 86 14.25 1.87 -2.39
C ILE A 86 14.90 1.25 -3.63
N PRO A 87 15.59 2.00 -4.52
CA PRO A 87 16.28 1.39 -5.66
C PRO A 87 17.32 0.34 -5.27
N ALA A 88 18.19 0.63 -4.29
CA ALA A 88 19.18 -0.34 -3.81
C ALA A 88 18.51 -1.58 -3.19
N LEU A 89 17.43 -1.40 -2.44
CA LEU A 89 16.68 -2.50 -1.83
C LEU A 89 16.00 -3.39 -2.88
N CYS A 90 15.40 -2.81 -3.92
CA CYS A 90 14.86 -3.54 -5.06
C CYS A 90 15.93 -4.39 -5.77
N ASP A 91 17.08 -3.79 -6.10
CA ASP A 91 18.16 -4.51 -6.78
C ASP A 91 18.77 -5.61 -5.90
N SER A 92 18.97 -5.33 -4.61
CA SER A 92 19.55 -6.27 -3.66
C SER A 92 18.64 -7.46 -3.38
N THR A 93 17.35 -7.23 -3.10
CA THR A 93 16.40 -8.31 -2.77
C THR A 93 16.26 -9.32 -3.91
N ARG A 94 16.19 -8.85 -5.15
CA ARG A 94 16.16 -9.70 -6.35
C ARG A 94 17.42 -10.58 -6.50
N LYS A 95 18.59 -10.10 -6.08
CA LYS A 95 19.88 -10.79 -6.24
C LYS A 95 20.22 -11.70 -5.06
N ASN A 96 19.87 -11.28 -3.85
CA ASN A 96 20.51 -11.79 -2.63
C ASN A 96 19.55 -12.53 -1.69
N CYS A 97 18.23 -12.44 -1.87
CA CYS A 97 17.29 -13.04 -0.90
C CYS A 97 16.96 -14.53 -1.16
N LEU A 98 17.20 -15.05 -2.37
CA LEU A 98 16.81 -16.44 -2.70
C LEU A 98 17.50 -17.49 -1.82
N GLU A 99 18.83 -17.40 -1.70
CA GLU A 99 19.63 -18.39 -0.97
C GLU A 99 19.32 -18.38 0.54
N PRO A 100 19.34 -17.23 1.25
CA PRO A 100 18.93 -17.18 2.65
C PRO A 100 17.48 -17.63 2.89
N PHE A 101 16.58 -17.38 1.92
CA PHE A 101 15.19 -17.84 2.03
C PHE A 101 15.09 -19.37 1.90
N LEU A 102 15.84 -20.00 1.00
CA LEU A 102 15.91 -21.46 0.89
C LEU A 102 16.50 -22.10 2.16
N GLU A 103 17.51 -21.47 2.77
CA GLU A 103 18.06 -21.90 4.06
C GLU A 103 17.02 -21.85 5.17
N LEU A 104 16.25 -20.75 5.25
CA LEU A 104 15.14 -20.61 6.20
C LEU A 104 14.09 -21.70 6.01
N LEU A 105 13.63 -21.94 4.77
CA LEU A 105 12.65 -22.99 4.47
C LEU A 105 13.18 -24.38 4.85
N THR A 106 14.47 -24.65 4.63
CA THR A 106 15.12 -25.90 5.02
C THR A 106 15.16 -26.06 6.54
N LYS A 107 15.48 -25.00 7.27
CA LYS A 107 15.44 -24.95 8.75
C LYS A 107 14.02 -25.25 9.26
N LEU A 108 13.00 -24.59 8.71
CA LEU A 108 11.61 -24.79 9.11
C LEU A 108 11.15 -26.24 8.88
N ASN A 109 11.43 -26.81 7.71
CA ASN A 109 11.06 -28.19 7.38
C ASN A 109 11.84 -29.25 8.17
N SER A 110 13.00 -28.91 8.71
CA SER A 110 13.81 -29.80 9.55
C SER A 110 13.44 -29.71 11.04
N SER A 111 12.68 -28.68 11.44
CA SER A 111 12.27 -28.46 12.82
C SER A 111 11.12 -29.38 13.22
N ARG A 112 11.17 -29.91 14.45
CA ARG A 112 10.04 -30.64 15.05
C ARG A 112 9.08 -29.73 15.84
N GLN A 113 9.39 -28.45 15.95
CA GLN A 113 8.62 -27.49 16.74
C GLN A 113 7.50 -26.82 15.93
N VAL A 114 7.59 -26.85 14.60
CA VAL A 114 6.63 -26.24 13.68
C VAL A 114 6.21 -27.27 12.62
N PRO A 115 5.01 -27.15 12.02
CA PRO A 115 4.62 -28.00 10.91
C PRO A 115 5.52 -27.79 9.69
N THR A 116 5.60 -28.78 8.80
CA THR A 116 6.28 -28.61 7.50
C THR A 116 5.59 -27.54 6.67
N VAL A 117 6.37 -26.71 5.98
CA VAL A 117 5.86 -25.64 5.11
C VAL A 117 5.01 -26.26 3.99
N THR A 118 3.77 -25.79 3.85
CA THR A 118 2.82 -26.30 2.85
C THR A 118 2.57 -25.31 1.72
N CYS A 119 2.78 -24.01 1.92
CA CYS A 119 2.63 -23.00 0.88
C CYS A 119 3.42 -21.73 1.19
N ILE A 120 3.63 -20.91 0.16
CA ILE A 120 4.27 -19.60 0.26
C ILE A 120 3.32 -18.54 -0.29
N VAL A 121 3.15 -17.44 0.44
CA VAL A 121 2.47 -16.23 -0.03
C VAL A 121 3.49 -15.12 -0.02
N SER A 122 3.90 -14.64 -1.19
CA SER A 122 4.95 -13.64 -1.29
C SER A 122 4.45 -12.38 -1.99
N ASP A 123 5.05 -11.24 -1.68
CA ASP A 123 4.73 -9.99 -2.34
C ASP A 123 5.07 -10.06 -3.84
N GLY A 124 4.27 -9.39 -4.66
CA GLY A 124 4.40 -9.32 -6.11
C GLY A 124 5.76 -8.83 -6.64
N VAL A 125 6.57 -8.19 -5.78
CA VAL A 125 7.94 -7.76 -6.11
C VAL A 125 9.03 -8.59 -5.42
N MET A 126 8.67 -9.76 -4.86
CA MET A 126 9.57 -10.71 -4.20
C MET A 126 9.61 -12.04 -4.96
N SER A 127 9.67 -11.99 -6.31
CA SER A 127 9.53 -13.16 -7.18
C SER A 127 10.58 -14.26 -7.01
N PHE A 128 11.63 -14.04 -6.21
CA PHE A 128 12.54 -15.12 -5.81
C PHE A 128 11.79 -16.25 -5.07
N ALA A 129 10.69 -15.93 -4.37
CA ALA A 129 9.88 -16.90 -3.66
C ALA A 129 9.20 -17.93 -4.59
N ILE A 130 8.92 -17.54 -5.86
CA ILE A 130 8.41 -18.46 -6.89
C ILE A 130 9.41 -19.61 -7.08
N LYS A 131 10.68 -19.28 -7.28
CA LYS A 131 11.76 -20.29 -7.46
C LYS A 131 11.94 -21.15 -6.21
N ALA A 132 11.82 -20.56 -5.03
CA ALA A 132 11.92 -21.32 -3.79
C ALA A 132 10.78 -22.36 -3.66
N ALA A 133 9.55 -21.97 -4.01
CA ALA A 133 8.42 -22.89 -4.02
C ALA A 133 8.57 -24.01 -5.06
N GLU A 134 9.12 -23.71 -6.24
CA GLU A 134 9.44 -24.71 -7.27
C GLU A 134 10.42 -25.77 -6.76
N VAL A 135 11.47 -25.35 -6.04
CA VAL A 135 12.45 -26.27 -5.43
C VAL A 135 11.80 -27.19 -4.39
N LEU A 136 10.84 -26.67 -3.62
CA LEU A 136 10.13 -27.43 -2.58
C LEU A 136 8.93 -28.23 -3.12
N GLY A 137 8.48 -27.97 -4.35
CA GLY A 137 7.28 -28.58 -4.93
C GLY A 137 5.97 -28.19 -4.23
N ILE A 138 5.91 -27.00 -3.64
CA ILE A 138 4.74 -26.49 -2.90
C ILE A 138 4.05 -25.34 -3.64
N PRO A 139 2.75 -25.07 -3.38
CA PRO A 139 2.06 -23.91 -3.93
C PRO A 139 2.68 -22.57 -3.53
N GLU A 140 2.66 -21.63 -4.46
CA GLU A 140 3.06 -20.24 -4.27
C GLU A 140 2.00 -19.32 -4.84
N VAL A 141 1.76 -18.20 -4.15
CA VAL A 141 0.84 -17.16 -4.59
C VAL A 141 1.48 -15.79 -4.41
N GLN A 142 1.48 -15.01 -5.50
CA GLN A 142 1.97 -13.63 -5.48
C GLN A 142 0.86 -12.70 -5.02
N PHE A 143 1.15 -11.86 -4.05
CA PHE A 143 0.26 -10.81 -3.57
C PHE A 143 0.71 -9.46 -4.11
N TRP A 144 -0.03 -8.94 -5.09
CA TRP A 144 0.23 -7.62 -5.63
C TRP A 144 -0.39 -6.55 -4.71
N THR A 145 0.47 -5.79 -4.04
CA THR A 145 0.07 -4.87 -2.97
C THR A 145 -0.32 -3.47 -3.45
N ALA A 146 -0.19 -3.18 -4.75
CA ALA A 146 -0.75 -1.99 -5.39
C ALA A 146 -2.08 -2.30 -6.11
N SER A 147 -2.68 -1.30 -6.75
CA SER A 147 -3.93 -1.46 -7.52
C SER A 147 -3.77 -2.37 -8.74
N ALA A 148 -4.86 -2.99 -9.17
CA ALA A 148 -4.89 -3.76 -10.42
C ALA A 148 -4.65 -2.84 -11.64
N CYS A 149 -5.11 -1.59 -11.58
CA CYS A 149 -4.84 -0.60 -12.62
C CYS A 149 -3.36 -0.24 -12.73
N SER A 150 -2.65 -0.15 -11.60
CA SER A 150 -1.21 0.07 -11.60
C SER A 150 -0.44 -1.17 -12.04
N PHE A 151 -0.89 -2.38 -11.67
CA PHE A 151 -0.33 -3.63 -12.19
C PHE A 151 -0.37 -3.67 -13.72
N MET A 152 -1.52 -3.34 -14.32
CA MET A 152 -1.63 -3.22 -15.78
C MET A 152 -0.67 -2.18 -16.35
N GLY A 153 -0.50 -1.03 -15.67
CA GLY A 153 0.48 -0.01 -16.03
C GLY A 153 1.92 -0.54 -16.03
N TYR A 154 2.33 -1.30 -15.02
CA TYR A 154 3.66 -1.93 -14.97
C TYR A 154 3.85 -2.99 -16.05
N LEU A 155 2.81 -3.77 -16.39
CA LEU A 155 2.87 -4.72 -17.51
C LEU A 155 3.21 -4.03 -18.85
N GLN A 156 2.91 -2.74 -18.99
CA GLN A 156 3.20 -1.96 -20.19
C GLN A 156 4.65 -1.50 -20.31
N PHE A 157 5.50 -1.70 -19.31
CA PHE A 157 6.90 -1.22 -19.40
C PHE A 157 7.65 -1.87 -20.57
N SER A 158 7.39 -3.14 -20.85
CA SER A 158 7.93 -3.81 -22.05
C SER A 158 7.43 -3.20 -23.36
N GLU A 159 6.21 -2.66 -23.39
CA GLU A 159 5.61 -2.03 -24.55
C GLU A 159 6.16 -0.61 -24.76
N LEU A 160 6.41 0.13 -23.68
CA LEU A 160 7.08 1.44 -23.72
C LEU A 160 8.48 1.32 -24.37
N LEU A 161 9.22 0.25 -24.08
CA LEU A 161 10.48 -0.06 -24.74
C LEU A 161 10.29 -0.38 -26.24
N LYS A 162 9.38 -1.29 -26.58
CA LYS A 162 9.12 -1.70 -27.97
C LYS A 162 8.72 -0.53 -28.87
N ARG A 163 8.01 0.44 -28.30
CA ARG A 163 7.56 1.66 -29.00
C ARG A 163 8.61 2.76 -29.05
N GLY A 164 9.78 2.58 -28.43
CA GLY A 164 10.83 3.59 -28.36
C GLY A 164 10.44 4.83 -27.54
N ILE A 165 9.53 4.66 -26.57
CA ILE A 165 9.09 5.73 -25.67
C ILE A 165 10.04 5.86 -24.48
N PHE A 166 10.55 4.71 -23.99
CA PHE A 166 11.56 4.64 -22.94
C PHE A 166 12.92 4.20 -23.52
N PRO A 167 14.05 4.74 -23.00
CA PRO A 167 14.12 5.89 -22.09
C PRO A 167 13.77 7.20 -22.82
N PHE A 168 13.40 8.22 -22.07
CA PHE A 168 13.21 9.55 -22.64
C PHE A 168 14.55 10.14 -23.09
N PRO A 169 14.61 10.92 -24.19
CA PRO A 169 15.88 11.46 -24.70
C PRO A 169 16.59 12.44 -23.75
N ASN A 170 15.83 13.19 -22.95
CA ASN A 170 16.30 14.21 -22.01
C ASN A 170 15.15 14.54 -21.04
N GLU A 171 15.32 15.46 -20.10
CA GLU A 171 14.29 15.80 -19.10
C GLU A 171 13.17 16.74 -19.60
N THR A 172 13.17 17.17 -20.87
CA THR A 172 12.13 18.09 -21.37
C THR A 172 10.73 17.49 -21.34
N PHE A 173 10.61 16.15 -21.32
CA PHE A 173 9.31 15.47 -21.21
C PHE A 173 8.50 15.90 -19.98
N LEU A 174 9.16 16.39 -18.92
CA LEU A 174 8.53 16.89 -17.70
C LEU A 174 7.73 18.18 -17.93
N THR A 175 8.07 18.97 -18.95
CA THR A 175 7.49 20.31 -19.17
C THR A 175 7.00 20.55 -20.60
N ASP A 176 7.38 19.74 -21.59
CA ASP A 176 7.03 19.93 -23.01
C ASP A 176 5.65 19.37 -23.41
N GLY A 177 4.87 18.87 -22.44
CA GLY A 177 3.54 18.28 -22.66
C GLY A 177 3.58 16.84 -23.16
N THR A 178 4.75 16.20 -23.27
CA THR A 178 4.84 14.79 -23.67
C THR A 178 4.07 13.88 -22.73
N LEU A 179 4.12 14.13 -21.42
CA LEU A 179 3.39 13.33 -20.45
C LEU A 179 1.86 13.51 -20.53
N ASP A 180 1.37 14.56 -21.19
CA ASP A 180 -0.07 14.81 -21.38
C ASP A 180 -0.69 14.08 -22.58
N LYS A 181 0.15 13.46 -23.42
CA LYS A 181 -0.34 12.72 -24.58
C LYS A 181 -1.19 11.52 -24.13
N PRO A 182 -2.37 11.31 -24.74
CA PRO A 182 -3.23 10.18 -24.41
C PRO A 182 -2.60 8.86 -24.86
N ILE A 183 -2.99 7.78 -24.19
CA ILE A 183 -2.62 6.42 -24.53
C ILE A 183 -3.89 5.63 -24.84
N ASP A 184 -3.92 4.99 -26.01
CA ASP A 184 -5.06 4.23 -26.54
C ASP A 184 -4.80 2.71 -26.61
N TRP A 185 -3.62 2.26 -26.17
CA TRP A 185 -3.16 0.88 -26.34
C TRP A 185 -3.03 0.08 -25.02
N VAL A 186 -3.38 0.67 -23.87
CA VAL A 186 -3.35 -0.06 -22.58
C VAL A 186 -4.68 -0.76 -22.34
N PRO A 187 -4.70 -2.11 -22.25
CA PRO A 187 -5.93 -2.87 -22.04
C PRO A 187 -6.63 -2.51 -20.73
N GLY A 188 -7.95 -2.29 -20.78
CA GLY A 188 -8.78 -2.02 -19.60
C GLY A 188 -8.53 -0.67 -18.92
N MET A 189 -7.79 0.25 -19.57
CA MET A 189 -7.53 1.59 -19.06
C MET A 189 -7.87 2.64 -20.13
N SER A 190 -9.12 3.11 -20.13
CA SER A 190 -9.55 4.17 -21.05
C SER A 190 -9.14 5.56 -20.54
N ASN A 191 -8.98 6.52 -21.46
CA ASN A 191 -8.70 7.92 -21.14
C ASN A 191 -7.48 8.14 -20.23
N ILE A 192 -6.43 7.34 -20.36
CA ILE A 192 -5.18 7.56 -19.62
C ILE A 192 -4.16 8.32 -20.46
N ARG A 193 -3.23 8.99 -19.80
CA ARG A 193 -2.08 9.68 -20.40
C ARG A 193 -0.78 9.05 -19.91
N PHE A 194 0.34 9.41 -20.53
CA PHE A 194 1.66 9.01 -20.00
C PHE A 194 1.86 9.45 -18.54
N ARG A 195 1.40 10.64 -18.15
CA ARG A 195 1.46 11.08 -16.75
C ARG A 195 0.61 10.26 -15.77
N ASP A 196 -0.29 9.43 -16.27
CA ASP A 196 -1.14 8.60 -15.42
C ASP A 196 -0.57 7.18 -15.26
N LEU A 197 0.46 6.79 -16.03
CA LEU A 197 1.18 5.53 -15.85
C LEU A 197 2.14 5.60 -14.63
N PRO A 198 2.49 4.45 -14.03
CA PRO A 198 3.37 4.41 -12.87
C PRO A 198 4.69 5.14 -13.12
N SER A 199 5.10 6.06 -12.26
CA SER A 199 6.13 7.07 -12.59
C SER A 199 7.51 6.53 -12.93
N CYS A 200 7.80 5.25 -12.67
CA CYS A 200 9.13 4.65 -12.83
C CYS A 200 9.61 4.61 -14.29
N PHE A 201 8.73 4.78 -15.30
CA PHE A 201 9.16 4.97 -16.70
C PHE A 201 9.57 6.41 -17.03
N ARG A 202 9.43 7.36 -16.12
CA ARG A 202 9.80 8.77 -16.32
C ARG A 202 11.30 8.98 -16.10
N ALA A 203 12.11 8.23 -16.83
CA ALA A 203 13.57 8.31 -16.75
C ALA A 203 14.19 8.45 -18.14
N ASN A 204 15.36 9.09 -18.16
CA ASN A 204 16.23 9.23 -19.34
C ASN A 204 17.41 8.25 -19.32
N ASN A 205 17.45 7.34 -18.33
CA ASN A 205 18.48 6.33 -18.19
C ASN A 205 17.95 4.97 -18.68
N PRO A 206 18.55 4.34 -19.71
CA PRO A 206 18.14 3.02 -20.17
C PRO A 206 18.33 1.91 -19.12
N ASN A 207 19.21 2.13 -18.13
CA ASN A 207 19.49 1.21 -17.03
C ASN A 207 18.84 1.67 -15.73
N ASP A 208 17.68 2.35 -15.80
CA ASP A 208 16.95 2.76 -14.60
C ASP A 208 16.50 1.52 -13.80
N ILE A 209 16.93 1.45 -12.54
CA ILE A 209 16.70 0.30 -11.67
C ILE A 209 15.21 0.10 -11.42
N MET A 210 14.45 1.18 -11.19
CA MET A 210 13.05 1.07 -10.84
C MET A 210 12.20 0.68 -12.04
N PHE A 211 12.54 1.18 -13.23
CA PHE A 211 11.94 0.75 -14.48
C PHE A 211 12.17 -0.74 -14.73
N ASP A 212 13.42 -1.21 -14.70
CA ASP A 212 13.75 -2.63 -14.92
C ASP A 212 13.08 -3.53 -13.88
N PHE A 213 13.20 -3.18 -12.60
CA PHE A 213 12.70 -3.98 -11.49
C PHE A 213 11.18 -4.11 -11.53
N LEU A 214 10.42 -3.01 -11.50
CA LEU A 214 8.96 -3.09 -11.40
C LEU A 214 8.32 -3.64 -12.69
N GLY A 215 8.90 -3.34 -13.85
CA GLY A 215 8.49 -3.94 -15.11
C GLY A 215 8.72 -5.46 -15.13
N SER A 216 9.90 -5.91 -14.67
CA SER A 216 10.23 -7.34 -14.60
C SER A 216 9.40 -8.10 -13.57
N GLU A 217 9.21 -7.54 -12.37
CA GLU A 217 8.44 -8.18 -11.30
C GLU A 217 6.96 -8.31 -11.67
N ALA A 218 6.36 -7.30 -12.31
CA ALA A 218 5.00 -7.41 -12.84
C ALA A 218 4.87 -8.53 -13.89
N GLN A 219 5.86 -8.71 -14.76
CA GLN A 219 5.90 -9.83 -15.71
C GLN A 219 6.15 -11.18 -15.01
N ASN A 220 6.94 -11.20 -13.94
CA ASN A 220 7.21 -12.41 -13.15
C ASN A 220 5.96 -12.87 -12.39
N CYS A 221 5.10 -11.95 -11.92
CA CYS A 221 3.81 -12.29 -11.32
C CYS A 221 2.95 -13.17 -12.24
N LEU A 222 2.97 -12.94 -13.55
CA LEU A 222 2.23 -13.76 -14.53
C LEU A 222 2.75 -15.20 -14.66
N LYS A 223 3.93 -15.50 -14.09
CA LYS A 223 4.50 -16.85 -14.05
C LYS A 223 4.09 -17.62 -12.79
N ALA A 224 3.55 -16.92 -11.78
CA ALA A 224 3.08 -17.56 -10.55
C ALA A 224 1.84 -18.43 -10.79
N PRO A 225 1.55 -19.40 -9.91
CA PRO A 225 0.32 -20.18 -9.97
C PRO A 225 -0.96 -19.33 -9.84
N ALA A 226 -0.91 -18.25 -9.05
CA ALA A 226 -2.03 -17.35 -8.81
C ALA A 226 -1.55 -15.95 -8.39
N ILE A 227 -2.39 -14.94 -8.57
CA ILE A 227 -2.15 -13.56 -8.12
C ILE A 227 -3.33 -13.10 -7.26
N ILE A 228 -3.01 -12.46 -6.13
CA ILE A 228 -3.99 -11.81 -5.26
C ILE A 228 -3.91 -10.30 -5.47
N PHE A 229 -5.06 -9.65 -5.52
CA PHE A 229 -5.20 -8.20 -5.45
C PHE A 229 -6.02 -7.80 -4.22
N ASN A 230 -5.50 -6.84 -3.45
CA ASN A 230 -6.27 -6.17 -2.41
C ASN A 230 -7.16 -5.11 -3.06
N THR A 231 -8.24 -5.55 -3.69
CA THR A 231 -9.26 -4.73 -4.35
C THR A 231 -10.56 -5.54 -4.43
N PHE A 232 -11.63 -4.94 -4.94
CA PHE A 232 -12.89 -5.62 -5.24
C PHE A 232 -13.30 -5.36 -6.70
N ASP A 233 -14.01 -6.33 -7.29
CA ASP A 233 -14.24 -6.39 -8.74
C ASP A 233 -14.88 -5.11 -9.30
N GLU A 234 -15.89 -4.56 -8.62
CA GLU A 234 -16.58 -3.35 -9.10
C GLU A 234 -15.69 -2.10 -9.12
N LEU A 235 -14.64 -2.02 -8.31
CA LEU A 235 -13.76 -0.84 -8.24
C LEU A 235 -12.85 -0.72 -9.45
N GLU A 236 -12.43 -1.87 -10.00
CA GLU A 236 -11.39 -1.98 -11.03
C GLU A 236 -11.79 -2.94 -12.16
N HIS A 237 -13.10 -3.06 -12.43
CA HIS A 237 -13.69 -4.09 -13.29
C HIS A 237 -13.01 -4.21 -14.67
N GLU A 238 -12.90 -3.11 -15.42
CA GLU A 238 -12.36 -3.11 -16.79
C GLU A 238 -10.92 -3.65 -16.86
N VAL A 239 -10.08 -3.26 -15.89
CA VAL A 239 -8.69 -3.69 -15.87
C VAL A 239 -8.55 -5.12 -15.34
N LEU A 240 -9.38 -5.53 -14.39
CA LEU A 240 -9.41 -6.91 -13.90
C LEU A 240 -9.81 -7.88 -15.01
N GLU A 241 -10.81 -7.54 -15.84
CA GLU A 241 -11.16 -8.33 -17.03
C GLU A 241 -9.99 -8.42 -18.01
N ALA A 242 -9.33 -7.29 -18.28
CA ALA A 242 -8.17 -7.25 -19.18
C ALA A 242 -6.97 -8.06 -18.66
N ILE A 243 -6.76 -8.10 -17.34
CA ILE A 243 -5.77 -8.96 -16.70
C ILE A 243 -6.18 -10.42 -16.83
N ALA A 244 -7.45 -10.76 -16.55
CA ALA A 244 -7.96 -12.13 -16.58
C ALA A 244 -7.82 -12.79 -17.97
N VAL A 245 -7.94 -12.01 -19.05
CA VAL A 245 -7.67 -12.49 -20.43
C VAL A 245 -6.23 -12.96 -20.61
N LYS A 246 -5.26 -12.29 -19.95
CA LYS A 246 -3.84 -12.65 -20.00
C LYS A 246 -3.49 -13.74 -18.99
N PHE A 247 -4.09 -13.68 -17.81
CA PHE A 247 -3.82 -14.55 -16.68
C PHE A 247 -5.10 -14.73 -15.84
N PRO A 248 -5.82 -15.84 -15.99
CA PRO A 248 -7.16 -15.99 -15.41
C PRO A 248 -7.17 -16.30 -13.90
N ARG A 249 -6.04 -16.71 -13.32
CA ARG A 249 -5.96 -17.16 -11.91
C ARG A 249 -5.72 -16.00 -10.95
N ILE A 250 -6.57 -14.99 -11.02
CA ILE A 250 -6.55 -13.82 -10.13
C ILE A 250 -7.63 -13.92 -9.05
N TYR A 251 -7.35 -13.33 -7.89
CA TYR A 251 -8.26 -13.27 -6.75
C TYR A 251 -8.31 -11.86 -6.19
N THR A 252 -9.47 -11.22 -6.28
CA THR A 252 -9.79 -9.95 -5.62
C THR A 252 -10.34 -10.27 -4.23
N ILE A 253 -9.59 -9.92 -3.18
CA ILE A 253 -9.95 -10.26 -1.79
C ILE A 253 -10.03 -9.03 -0.89
N GLY A 254 -10.06 -7.85 -1.49
CA GLY A 254 -10.03 -6.58 -0.78
C GLY A 254 -11.41 -5.94 -0.62
N PRO A 255 -11.49 -4.87 0.18
CA PRO A 255 -10.42 -4.37 1.05
C PRO A 255 -10.19 -5.30 2.26
N LEU A 256 -8.95 -5.75 2.48
CA LEU A 256 -8.61 -6.77 3.48
C LEU A 256 -9.09 -6.44 4.92
N ARG A 257 -9.06 -5.17 5.30
CA ARG A 257 -9.55 -4.70 6.62
C ARG A 257 -11.05 -4.88 6.80
N LEU A 258 -11.83 -4.70 5.74
CA LEU A 258 -13.28 -4.92 5.77
C LEU A 258 -13.57 -6.42 5.83
N LEU A 259 -12.89 -7.22 5.02
CA LEU A 259 -13.01 -8.67 5.02
C LEU A 259 -12.71 -9.28 6.41
N ALA A 260 -11.70 -8.76 7.11
CA ALA A 260 -11.31 -9.22 8.43
C ALA A 260 -12.40 -9.07 9.51
N ARG A 261 -13.43 -8.23 9.30
CA ARG A 261 -14.55 -8.05 10.25
C ARG A 261 -15.31 -9.36 10.54
N HIS A 262 -15.27 -10.32 9.61
CA HIS A 262 -16.01 -11.58 9.72
C HIS A 262 -15.15 -12.75 10.23
N MET A 263 -13.82 -12.59 10.28
CA MET A 263 -12.89 -13.72 10.47
C MET A 263 -12.04 -13.59 11.73
N LEU A 264 -11.87 -12.38 12.27
CA LEU A 264 -11.07 -12.14 13.47
C LEU A 264 -11.98 -11.81 14.65
N GLU A 265 -11.95 -12.64 15.70
CA GLU A 265 -12.49 -12.24 17.01
C GLU A 265 -11.65 -11.07 17.57
N GLU A 266 -12.25 -10.28 18.46
CA GLU A 266 -11.72 -8.99 18.94
C GLU A 266 -10.42 -8.98 19.82
N PRO A 267 -9.56 -10.02 19.96
CA PRO A 267 -8.26 -9.82 20.61
C PRO A 267 -7.04 -9.79 19.67
N SER A 268 -7.13 -9.34 18.40
CA SER A 268 -5.93 -9.11 17.55
C SER A 268 -5.38 -7.67 17.55
N LYS A 269 -5.87 -6.82 18.46
CA LYS A 269 -5.35 -5.44 18.67
C LYS A 269 -3.85 -5.42 18.99
N SER A 270 -3.26 -6.52 19.47
CA SER A 270 -1.83 -6.60 19.83
C SER A 270 -0.86 -6.68 18.64
N MET A 271 -1.31 -7.07 17.44
CA MET A 271 -0.42 -7.27 16.28
C MET A 271 -0.56 -6.16 15.23
N ASN A 272 -0.40 -4.90 15.62
CA ASN A 272 -0.39 -3.80 14.66
C ASN A 272 0.89 -3.85 13.78
N SER A 273 0.73 -3.79 12.46
CA SER A 273 1.83 -3.90 11.47
C SER A 273 2.66 -2.63 11.29
N SER A 274 2.36 -1.54 12.01
CA SER A 274 3.11 -0.29 11.92
C SER A 274 4.57 -0.46 12.37
N LEU A 275 5.54 -0.16 11.50
CA LEU A 275 6.97 -0.05 11.82
C LEU A 275 7.29 1.24 12.60
N TRP A 276 6.30 2.12 12.76
CA TRP A 276 6.40 3.39 13.47
C TRP A 276 5.61 3.34 14.77
N LYS A 277 6.09 4.05 15.80
CA LYS A 277 5.38 4.22 17.06
C LYS A 277 4.20 5.17 16.85
N GLU A 278 3.00 4.73 17.19
CA GLU A 278 1.76 5.48 17.01
C GLU A 278 1.48 6.39 18.20
N ASP A 279 0.98 7.59 17.91
CA ASP A 279 0.45 8.52 18.87
C ASP A 279 -1.08 8.33 19.02
N THR A 280 -1.52 7.91 20.20
CA THR A 280 -2.93 7.68 20.51
C THR A 280 -3.68 8.98 20.81
N TYR A 281 -2.98 10.09 21.08
CA TYR A 281 -3.61 11.38 21.40
C TYR A 281 -4.45 11.94 20.22
N CYS A 282 -4.13 11.53 18.99
CA CYS A 282 -4.86 11.92 17.79
C CYS A 282 -6.37 11.66 17.91
N ILE A 283 -6.76 10.50 18.45
CA ILE A 283 -8.17 10.11 18.58
C ILE A 283 -8.86 10.97 19.64
N GLU A 284 -8.19 11.24 20.76
CA GLU A 284 -8.73 12.13 21.81
C GLU A 284 -8.95 13.56 21.30
N TRP A 285 -8.07 14.04 20.43
CA TRP A 285 -8.22 15.33 19.77
C TRP A 285 -9.38 15.34 18.77
N LEU A 286 -9.53 14.28 17.96
CA LEU A 286 -10.62 14.15 16.99
C LEU A 286 -12.00 14.06 17.65
N ASN A 287 -12.11 13.40 18.81
CA ASN A 287 -13.35 13.30 19.60
C ASN A 287 -13.94 14.67 19.99
N LYS A 288 -13.13 15.74 19.99
CA LYS A 288 -13.54 17.10 20.33
C LYS A 288 -13.93 17.95 19.11
N ARG A 289 -13.96 17.36 17.91
CA ARG A 289 -14.24 18.05 16.64
C ARG A 289 -15.61 17.69 16.11
N GLU A 290 -16.21 18.62 15.37
CA GLU A 290 -17.52 18.42 14.74
C GLU A 290 -17.46 17.37 13.63
N LEU A 291 -18.61 16.78 13.30
CA LEU A 291 -18.74 15.78 12.25
C LEU A 291 -18.28 16.33 10.89
N ASN A 292 -17.50 15.56 10.15
CA ASN A 292 -16.96 15.93 8.83
C ASN A 292 -16.29 17.33 8.79
N SER A 293 -15.66 17.78 9.88
CA SER A 293 -15.04 19.10 9.97
C SER A 293 -13.51 19.09 9.85
N VAL A 294 -12.88 17.92 9.98
CA VAL A 294 -11.42 17.79 10.03
C VAL A 294 -10.86 17.37 8.69
N VAL A 295 -9.81 18.06 8.24
CA VAL A 295 -8.93 17.60 7.16
C VAL A 295 -7.84 16.72 7.74
N TYR A 296 -7.76 15.46 7.32
CA TYR A 296 -6.64 14.61 7.66
C TYR A 296 -5.57 14.70 6.56
N VAL A 297 -4.29 14.79 6.95
CA VAL A 297 -3.17 14.97 6.02
C VAL A 297 -2.09 13.93 6.33
N ASN A 298 -1.80 13.05 5.37
CA ASN A 298 -0.71 12.09 5.48
C ASN A 298 -0.17 11.68 4.09
N TYR A 299 1.14 11.86 3.89
CA TYR A 299 1.83 11.57 2.63
C TYR A 299 2.51 10.19 2.59
N GLY A 300 2.18 9.32 3.54
CA GLY A 300 2.66 7.95 3.56
C GLY A 300 4.06 7.81 4.15
N SER A 301 4.63 6.61 3.99
CA SER A 301 5.79 6.20 4.78
C SER A 301 7.15 6.39 4.12
N ILE A 302 7.18 6.73 2.83
CA ILE A 302 8.40 6.77 1.99
C ILE A 302 8.65 8.17 1.43
N THR A 303 7.56 8.91 1.21
CA THR A 303 7.57 10.26 0.64
C THR A 303 8.48 11.20 1.41
N VAL A 304 9.26 11.99 0.67
CA VAL A 304 10.06 13.11 1.18
C VAL A 304 9.58 14.39 0.51
N MET A 305 9.48 15.47 1.25
CA MET A 305 8.98 16.77 0.82
C MET A 305 10.06 17.85 0.96
N SER A 306 10.10 18.79 0.01
CA SER A 306 10.99 19.95 0.11
C SER A 306 10.49 20.94 1.17
N GLU A 307 11.38 21.73 1.75
CA GLU A 307 10.99 22.79 2.70
C GLU A 307 9.99 23.77 2.07
N LYS A 308 10.16 24.10 0.78
CA LYS A 308 9.22 24.94 0.02
C LYS A 308 7.82 24.34 0.03
N HIS A 309 7.66 23.08 -0.37
CA HIS A 309 6.34 22.44 -0.39
C HIS A 309 5.75 22.31 1.02
N LEU A 310 6.58 22.01 2.04
CA LEU A 310 6.13 21.98 3.43
C LEU A 310 5.48 23.31 3.85
N LYS A 311 6.13 24.44 3.53
CA LYS A 311 5.60 25.78 3.84
C LYS A 311 4.30 26.08 3.10
N GLU A 312 4.20 25.71 1.82
CA GLU A 312 2.98 25.93 1.02
C GLU A 312 1.80 25.09 1.53
N PHE A 313 2.02 23.83 1.91
CA PHE A 313 0.98 23.03 2.55
C PHE A 313 0.60 23.57 3.92
N ALA A 314 1.58 23.93 4.76
CA ALA A 314 1.33 24.46 6.10
C ALA A 314 0.43 25.70 6.03
N TRP A 315 0.84 26.71 5.25
CA TRP A 315 0.07 27.95 5.14
C TRP A 315 -1.25 27.76 4.37
N GLY A 316 -1.32 26.86 3.40
CA GLY A 316 -2.57 26.52 2.72
C GLY A 316 -3.61 25.91 3.68
N LEU A 317 -3.18 24.99 4.54
CA LEU A 317 -4.02 24.40 5.58
C LEU A 317 -4.44 25.45 6.62
N ALA A 318 -3.51 26.27 7.12
CA ALA A 318 -3.81 27.33 8.07
C ALA A 318 -4.79 28.38 7.51
N ASN A 319 -4.64 28.75 6.24
CA ASN A 319 -5.50 29.73 5.56
C ASN A 319 -6.90 29.20 5.26
N SER A 320 -7.06 27.87 5.15
CA SER A 320 -8.38 27.24 4.97
C SER A 320 -9.32 27.49 6.15
N LYS A 321 -8.78 27.75 7.34
CA LYS A 321 -9.48 27.89 8.64
C LYS A 321 -10.22 26.63 9.11
N HIS A 322 -10.10 25.50 8.40
CA HIS A 322 -10.61 24.21 8.86
C HIS A 322 -9.69 23.59 9.92
N PRO A 323 -10.24 22.84 10.88
CA PRO A 323 -9.46 21.94 11.71
C PRO A 323 -8.70 20.92 10.87
N PHE A 324 -7.46 20.61 11.24
CA PHE A 324 -6.69 19.58 10.54
C PHE A 324 -5.80 18.77 11.47
N LEU A 325 -5.62 17.49 11.11
CA LEU A 325 -4.63 16.60 11.71
C LEU A 325 -3.59 16.27 10.65
N TRP A 326 -2.34 16.65 10.88
CA TRP A 326 -1.25 16.46 9.93
C TRP A 326 -0.15 15.56 10.50
N ILE A 327 0.13 14.47 9.80
CA ILE A 327 1.24 13.58 10.08
C ILE A 327 2.52 14.12 9.42
N VAL A 328 3.47 14.56 10.24
CA VAL A 328 4.77 15.10 9.82
C VAL A 328 5.86 14.36 10.57
N ARG A 329 6.67 13.57 9.85
CA ARG A 329 7.83 12.89 10.42
C ARG A 329 9.11 13.68 10.21
N SER A 330 10.06 13.52 11.14
CA SER A 330 11.37 14.18 11.08
C SER A 330 12.24 13.72 9.91
N ASP A 331 12.00 12.54 9.35
CA ASP A 331 12.75 11.99 8.20
C ASP A 331 12.16 12.38 6.83
N ILE A 332 10.99 13.05 6.79
CA ILE A 332 10.26 13.39 5.57
C ILE A 332 10.71 14.73 4.96
N VAL A 333 11.48 15.56 5.66
CA VAL A 333 11.92 16.86 5.10
C VAL A 333 13.40 16.80 4.77
N MET A 334 13.77 17.19 3.55
CA MET A 334 15.17 17.30 3.17
C MET A 334 15.84 18.45 3.93
N GLY A 335 16.73 18.12 4.88
CA GLY A 335 17.46 19.08 5.73
C GLY A 335 17.28 18.79 7.22
N ASP A 336 18.28 19.13 8.04
CA ASP A 336 18.24 18.89 9.49
C ASP A 336 17.07 19.64 10.14
N SER A 337 16.08 18.88 10.62
CA SER A 337 14.85 19.30 11.31
C SER A 337 13.92 20.23 10.51
N ALA A 338 12.78 19.68 10.09
CA ALA A 338 11.62 20.45 9.64
C ALA A 338 11.07 21.31 10.78
N ILE A 339 11.63 22.48 11.01
CA ILE A 339 11.07 23.42 11.98
C ILE A 339 9.98 24.19 11.25
N LEU A 340 8.73 23.74 11.42
CA LEU A 340 7.57 24.59 11.16
C LEU A 340 7.69 25.83 12.04
N GLU A 341 7.54 27.01 11.45
CA GLU A 341 7.83 28.29 12.10
C GLU A 341 6.88 28.54 13.30
N ASP A 342 7.37 29.19 14.36
CA ASP A 342 6.56 29.47 15.57
C ASP A 342 5.28 30.26 15.26
N GLU A 343 5.34 31.16 14.27
CA GLU A 343 4.18 31.91 13.77
C GLU A 343 3.08 30.98 13.24
N PHE A 344 3.46 29.92 12.53
CA PHE A 344 2.52 28.94 12.03
C PHE A 344 1.90 28.12 13.17
N LEU A 345 2.71 27.68 14.15
CA LEU A 345 2.21 26.94 15.31
C LEU A 345 1.21 27.77 16.13
N GLU A 346 1.49 29.06 16.30
CA GLU A 346 0.58 29.99 16.97
C GLU A 346 -0.73 30.20 16.17
N GLU A 347 -0.65 30.35 14.84
CA GLU A 347 -1.83 30.51 13.98
C GLU A 347 -2.78 29.29 14.04
N ILE A 348 -2.25 28.09 14.21
CA ILE A 348 -3.04 26.85 14.18
C ILE A 348 -3.44 26.33 15.56
N LYS A 349 -2.97 26.93 16.66
CA LYS A 349 -3.04 26.36 18.02
C LYS A 349 -4.42 25.81 18.45
N ASP A 350 -5.51 26.41 17.98
CA ASP A 350 -6.88 26.02 18.35
C ASP A 350 -7.50 24.98 17.39
N ARG A 351 -6.90 24.77 16.21
CA ARG A 351 -7.50 24.08 15.05
C ARG A 351 -6.64 22.97 14.46
N GLY A 352 -5.32 23.04 14.60
CA GLY A 352 -4.38 22.07 14.06
C GLY A 352 -3.85 21.11 15.13
N LEU A 353 -3.61 19.87 14.74
CA LEU A 353 -2.76 18.93 15.47
C LEU A 353 -1.70 18.39 14.52
N ILE A 354 -0.44 18.43 14.97
CA ILE A 354 0.69 17.86 14.23
C ILE A 354 1.30 16.77 15.09
N THR A 355 1.43 15.58 14.53
CA THR A 355 2.10 14.45 15.20
C THR A 355 3.00 13.72 14.21
N SER A 356 3.87 12.85 14.72
CA SER A 356 4.78 12.06 13.89
C SER A 356 4.11 10.86 13.24
N TRP A 357 3.16 10.20 13.92
CA TRP A 357 2.51 9.02 13.39
C TRP A 357 1.23 8.68 14.15
N CYS A 358 0.25 8.06 13.48
CA CYS A 358 -1.01 7.65 14.09
C CYS A 358 -1.51 6.33 13.50
N ASN A 359 -2.50 5.71 14.16
CA ASN A 359 -3.29 4.66 13.53
C ASN A 359 -4.20 5.28 12.45
N GLN A 360 -3.70 5.34 11.23
CA GLN A 360 -4.39 6.01 10.10
C GLN A 360 -5.79 5.43 9.86
N TYR A 361 -5.97 4.12 9.98
CA TYR A 361 -7.28 3.49 9.77
C TYR A 361 -8.32 3.97 10.79
N GLU A 362 -7.95 4.11 12.07
CA GLU A 362 -8.83 4.67 13.10
C GLU A 362 -9.14 6.14 12.84
N VAL A 363 -8.15 6.92 12.41
CA VAL A 363 -8.35 8.34 12.05
C VAL A 363 -9.30 8.48 10.86
N LEU A 364 -9.07 7.75 9.77
CA LEU A 364 -9.92 7.78 8.57
C LEU A 364 -11.33 7.24 8.82
N SER A 365 -11.49 6.38 9.83
CA SER A 365 -12.81 5.88 10.26
C SER A 365 -13.51 6.83 11.24
N HIS A 366 -12.83 7.85 11.75
CA HIS A 366 -13.38 8.75 12.75
C HIS A 366 -14.41 9.72 12.12
N PRO A 367 -15.60 9.89 12.72
CA PRO A 367 -16.70 10.65 12.10
C PRO A 367 -16.44 12.15 11.97
N SER A 368 -15.43 12.70 12.66
CA SER A 368 -15.02 14.10 12.48
C SER A 368 -14.22 14.34 11.20
N VAL A 369 -13.63 13.31 10.59
CA VAL A 369 -12.81 13.47 9.37
C VAL A 369 -13.73 13.65 8.17
N GLY A 370 -13.56 14.78 7.48
CA GLY A 370 -14.36 15.14 6.29
C GLY A 370 -13.65 14.79 4.99
N VAL A 371 -12.33 15.07 4.91
CA VAL A 371 -11.51 14.96 3.69
C VAL A 371 -10.13 14.41 4.06
N PHE A 372 -9.54 13.63 3.15
CA PHE A 372 -8.19 13.12 3.30
C PHE A 372 -7.25 13.67 2.21
N LEU A 373 -6.25 14.44 2.62
CA LEU A 373 -5.16 14.88 1.75
C LEU A 373 -4.03 13.85 1.78
N THR A 374 -3.74 13.23 0.64
CA THR A 374 -2.89 12.05 0.54
C THR A 374 -2.04 12.02 -0.73
N HIS A 375 -0.91 11.34 -0.64
CA HIS A 375 -0.08 10.97 -1.79
C HIS A 375 -0.70 9.91 -2.72
N CYS A 376 -1.87 9.34 -2.39
CA CYS A 376 -2.57 8.34 -3.20
C CYS A 376 -1.87 6.97 -3.32
N GLY A 377 -1.07 6.58 -2.33
CA GLY A 377 -0.61 5.19 -2.22
C GLY A 377 -1.78 4.23 -2.01
N TRP A 378 -1.69 3.01 -2.55
CA TRP A 378 -2.85 2.11 -2.66
C TRP A 378 -3.55 1.79 -1.33
N ASN A 379 -2.79 1.49 -0.27
CA ASN A 379 -3.39 1.25 1.06
C ASN A 379 -4.22 2.44 1.54
N SER A 380 -3.70 3.67 1.39
CA SER A 380 -4.39 4.89 1.80
C SER A 380 -5.64 5.15 0.96
N THR A 381 -5.60 4.83 -0.34
CA THR A 381 -6.76 4.90 -1.23
C THR A 381 -7.87 3.94 -0.77
N LEU A 382 -7.54 2.69 -0.47
CA LEU A 382 -8.52 1.71 0.01
C LEU A 382 -9.09 2.08 1.38
N GLU A 383 -8.26 2.62 2.29
CA GLU A 383 -8.73 3.09 3.60
C GLU A 383 -9.67 4.30 3.45
N ALA A 384 -9.39 5.23 2.52
CA ALA A 384 -10.28 6.35 2.21
C ALA A 384 -11.63 5.87 1.65
N ILE A 385 -11.60 4.94 0.69
CA ILE A 385 -12.80 4.32 0.12
C ILE A 385 -13.60 3.60 1.21
N SER A 386 -12.93 2.82 2.05
CA SER A 386 -13.55 2.10 3.18
C SER A 386 -14.14 3.05 4.23
N GLY A 387 -13.52 4.23 4.42
CA GLY A 387 -14.02 5.30 5.28
C GLY A 387 -15.16 6.11 4.67
N GLY A 388 -15.35 6.05 3.35
CA GLY A 388 -16.28 6.92 2.62
C GLY A 388 -15.81 8.37 2.62
N LEU A 389 -14.51 8.57 2.40
CA LEU A 389 -13.87 9.88 2.40
C LEU A 389 -13.46 10.29 0.98
N PRO A 390 -13.79 11.51 0.56
CA PRO A 390 -13.21 12.10 -0.63
C PRO A 390 -11.75 12.51 -0.35
N VAL A 391 -10.93 12.57 -1.40
CA VAL A 391 -9.47 12.72 -1.29
C VAL A 391 -8.94 13.93 -2.05
N ILE A 392 -7.96 14.62 -1.47
CA ILE A 392 -7.12 15.59 -2.17
C ILE A 392 -5.80 14.89 -2.49
N CYS A 393 -5.51 14.72 -3.77
CA CYS A 393 -4.44 13.89 -4.30
C CYS A 393 -3.18 14.72 -4.54
N TRP A 394 -2.05 14.30 -3.96
CA TRP A 394 -0.72 14.84 -4.28
C TRP A 394 0.25 13.73 -4.66
N PRO A 395 0.11 13.13 -5.86
CA PRO A 395 0.89 11.97 -6.27
C PRO A 395 2.35 12.33 -6.60
N LEU A 396 3.28 11.50 -6.14
CA LEU A 396 4.73 11.76 -6.26
C LEU A 396 5.46 10.72 -7.09
N PHE A 397 5.27 9.43 -6.80
CA PHE A 397 6.02 8.36 -7.45
C PHE A 397 5.27 7.02 -7.51
N ALA A 398 5.87 6.05 -8.20
CA ALA A 398 5.35 4.68 -8.36
C ALA A 398 3.92 4.71 -8.91
N ASP A 399 2.98 4.04 -8.26
CA ASP A 399 1.59 3.86 -8.66
C ASP A 399 0.68 5.08 -8.36
N GLN A 400 1.19 6.07 -7.63
CA GLN A 400 0.39 7.16 -7.08
C GLN A 400 -0.32 7.99 -8.15
N GLN A 401 0.32 8.24 -9.30
CA GLN A 401 -0.32 8.99 -10.39
C GLN A 401 -1.47 8.19 -11.02
N THR A 402 -1.32 6.87 -11.12
CA THR A 402 -2.39 5.99 -11.62
C THR A 402 -3.58 6.01 -10.65
N ASN A 403 -3.32 5.87 -9.36
CA ASN A 403 -4.38 5.94 -8.33
C ASN A 403 -5.05 7.32 -8.30
N CYS A 404 -4.28 8.42 -8.42
CA CYS A 404 -4.79 9.78 -8.51
C CYS A 404 -5.74 9.94 -9.71
N ARG A 405 -5.32 9.48 -10.90
CA ARG A 405 -6.16 9.51 -12.10
C ARG A 405 -7.49 8.82 -11.86
N TYR A 406 -7.48 7.63 -11.29
CA TYR A 406 -8.69 6.88 -10.98
C TYR A 406 -9.57 7.58 -9.93
N ALA A 407 -8.99 8.11 -8.86
CA ALA A 407 -9.72 8.88 -7.85
C ALA A 407 -10.43 10.10 -8.45
N CYS A 408 -9.75 10.83 -9.32
CA CYS A 408 -10.27 12.05 -9.93
C CYS A 408 -11.29 11.79 -11.05
N THR A 409 -11.14 10.72 -11.84
CA THR A 409 -11.99 10.50 -13.03
C THR A 409 -12.93 9.31 -12.95
N HIS A 410 -12.44 8.14 -12.53
CA HIS A 410 -13.20 6.90 -12.60
C HIS A 410 -14.09 6.72 -11.36
N TRP A 411 -13.51 6.93 -10.18
CA TRP A 411 -14.25 6.82 -8.92
C TRP A 411 -14.98 8.11 -8.58
N GLY A 412 -14.48 9.27 -9.05
CA GLY A 412 -15.11 10.57 -8.85
C GLY A 412 -15.12 11.00 -7.38
N ILE A 413 -14.05 10.69 -6.65
CA ILE A 413 -13.90 10.95 -5.22
C ILE A 413 -12.76 11.92 -4.89
N GLY A 414 -12.03 12.44 -5.90
CA GLY A 414 -10.86 13.24 -5.62
C GLY A 414 -10.58 14.41 -6.54
N MET A 415 -9.72 15.30 -6.04
CA MET A 415 -9.14 16.44 -6.76
C MET A 415 -7.62 16.39 -6.65
N GLU A 416 -6.93 16.76 -7.72
CA GLU A 416 -5.46 16.75 -7.77
C GLU A 416 -4.87 18.11 -7.38
N VAL A 417 -3.84 18.09 -6.53
CA VAL A 417 -2.99 19.24 -6.23
C VAL A 417 -2.08 19.52 -7.43
N ASP A 418 -1.95 20.79 -7.79
CA ASP A 418 -1.05 21.19 -8.87
C ASP A 418 0.40 20.79 -8.59
N TYR A 419 1.14 20.50 -9.66
CA TYR A 419 2.56 20.17 -9.57
C TYR A 419 3.40 21.29 -8.91
N ASP A 420 3.11 22.56 -9.24
CA ASP A 420 3.67 23.72 -8.52
C ASP A 420 2.77 24.03 -7.33
N VAL A 421 3.05 23.37 -6.20
CA VAL A 421 2.27 23.51 -4.96
C VAL A 421 2.32 24.96 -4.48
N LYS A 422 1.13 25.56 -4.31
CA LYS A 422 0.93 26.92 -3.77
C LYS A 422 -0.15 26.90 -2.70
N ARG A 423 0.07 27.65 -1.62
CA ARG A 423 -0.85 27.74 -0.48
C ARG A 423 -2.25 28.17 -0.89
N GLU A 424 -2.40 29.05 -1.87
CA GLU A 424 -3.70 29.51 -2.36
C GLU A 424 -4.47 28.36 -3.04
N ASN A 425 -3.76 27.47 -3.74
CA ASN A 425 -4.37 26.29 -4.33
C ASN A 425 -4.78 25.27 -3.25
N ILE A 426 -3.90 25.01 -2.27
CA ILE A 426 -4.22 24.12 -1.14
C ILE A 426 -5.43 24.64 -0.35
N GLU A 427 -5.46 25.94 -0.05
CA GLU A 427 -6.60 26.60 0.60
C GLU A 427 -7.88 26.42 -0.22
N PHE A 428 -7.81 26.67 -1.54
CA PHE A 428 -8.94 26.49 -2.44
C PHE A 428 -9.46 25.04 -2.45
N LEU A 429 -8.57 24.06 -2.61
CA LEU A 429 -8.93 22.64 -2.66
C LEU A 429 -9.58 22.18 -1.34
N VAL A 430 -9.02 22.59 -0.20
CA VAL A 430 -9.60 22.28 1.11
C VAL A 430 -11.00 22.88 1.23
N LYS A 431 -11.18 24.16 0.89
CA LYS A 431 -12.49 24.82 0.95
C LYS A 431 -13.49 24.20 -0.04
N GLU A 432 -13.06 23.87 -1.25
CA GLU A 432 -13.91 23.21 -2.26
C GLU A 432 -14.43 21.87 -1.74
N MET A 433 -13.55 21.06 -1.18
CA MET A 433 -13.86 19.72 -0.69
C MET A 433 -14.71 19.73 0.59
N MET A 434 -14.48 20.69 1.49
CA MET A 434 -15.17 20.77 2.79
C MET A 434 -16.51 21.51 2.74
N GLU A 435 -16.64 22.55 1.90
CA GLU A 435 -17.77 23.50 1.99
C GLU A 435 -18.67 23.48 0.75
N ARG A 436 -18.10 23.24 -0.43
CA ARG A 436 -18.76 23.54 -1.71
C ARG A 436 -19.46 22.32 -2.31
N HIS A 437 -20.18 22.58 -3.39
CA HIS A 437 -21.07 21.62 -4.02
C HIS A 437 -20.32 20.42 -4.63
N GLU A 438 -19.17 20.64 -5.27
CA GLU A 438 -18.41 19.54 -5.85
C GLU A 438 -17.79 18.64 -4.77
N GLY A 439 -17.32 19.20 -3.66
CA GLY A 439 -16.92 18.43 -2.46
C GLY A 439 -18.02 17.52 -1.93
N LYS A 440 -19.25 18.02 -1.83
CA LYS A 440 -20.42 17.23 -1.39
C LYS A 440 -20.73 16.08 -2.33
N LYS A 441 -20.69 16.30 -3.66
CA LYS A 441 -20.86 15.23 -4.65
C LYS A 441 -19.79 14.14 -4.52
N MET A 442 -18.52 14.53 -4.37
CA MET A 442 -17.42 13.58 -4.18
C MET A 442 -17.57 12.80 -2.88
N LYS A 443 -18.09 13.42 -1.81
CA LYS A 443 -18.43 12.75 -0.56
C LYS A 443 -19.54 11.72 -0.74
N GLU A 444 -20.61 12.06 -1.46
CA GLU A 444 -21.69 11.12 -1.81
C GLU A 444 -21.14 9.92 -2.60
N LYS A 445 -20.29 10.18 -3.61
CA LYS A 445 -19.61 9.12 -4.37
C LYS A 445 -18.71 8.25 -3.49
N ALA A 446 -17.96 8.84 -2.57
CA ALA A 446 -17.14 8.09 -1.63
C ALA A 446 -17.99 7.18 -0.73
N LEU A 447 -19.16 7.63 -0.29
CA LEU A 447 -20.11 6.82 0.48
C LEU A 447 -20.72 5.68 -0.35
N GLU A 448 -20.99 5.90 -1.64
CA GLU A 448 -21.40 4.83 -2.56
C GLU A 448 -20.32 3.75 -2.68
N TRP A 449 -19.06 4.15 -2.87
CA TRP A 449 -17.94 3.20 -2.95
C TRP A 449 -17.69 2.46 -1.64
N LYS A 450 -17.84 3.14 -0.50
CA LYS A 450 -17.80 2.50 0.82
C LYS A 450 -18.81 1.36 0.91
N LYS A 451 -20.07 1.64 0.53
CA LYS A 451 -21.14 0.65 0.57
C LYS A 451 -20.81 -0.57 -0.31
N LYS A 452 -20.31 -0.34 -1.53
CA LYS A 452 -19.89 -1.44 -2.42
C LYS A 452 -18.73 -2.25 -1.87
N ALA A 453 -17.77 -1.59 -1.23
CA ALA A 453 -16.65 -2.28 -0.59
C ALA A 453 -17.11 -3.15 0.58
N GLU A 454 -18.09 -2.67 1.36
CA GLU A 454 -18.74 -3.45 2.43
C GLU A 454 -19.52 -4.64 1.85
N GLU A 455 -20.34 -4.44 0.82
CA GLU A 455 -21.09 -5.51 0.13
C GLU A 455 -20.17 -6.58 -0.48
N ALA A 456 -19.03 -6.18 -1.06
CA ALA A 456 -18.06 -7.11 -1.63
C ALA A 456 -17.39 -8.00 -0.56
N THR A 457 -17.23 -7.49 0.66
CA THR A 457 -16.49 -8.15 1.75
C THR A 457 -17.38 -8.78 2.83
N ASP A 458 -18.69 -8.53 2.78
CA ASP A 458 -19.68 -9.20 3.63
C ASP A 458 -19.80 -10.69 3.29
N VAL A 459 -20.42 -11.46 4.19
CA VAL A 459 -20.64 -12.90 4.00
C VAL A 459 -21.45 -13.15 2.73
N GLY A 460 -20.85 -13.88 1.78
CA GLY A 460 -21.44 -14.14 0.46
C GLY A 460 -21.14 -13.06 -0.59
N GLY A 461 -20.46 -11.98 -0.21
CA GLY A 461 -19.89 -10.99 -1.12
C GLY A 461 -18.76 -11.57 -1.97
N LEU A 462 -18.48 -10.95 -3.11
CA LEU A 462 -17.56 -11.51 -4.10
C LEU A 462 -16.11 -11.60 -3.58
N SER A 463 -15.60 -10.59 -2.87
CA SER A 463 -14.27 -10.64 -2.26
C SER A 463 -14.19 -11.69 -1.15
N TYR A 464 -15.27 -11.86 -0.36
CA TYR A 464 -15.37 -12.91 0.64
C TYR A 464 -15.29 -14.31 -0.01
N CYS A 465 -16.11 -14.55 -1.03
CA CYS A 465 -16.11 -15.82 -1.76
C CYS A 465 -14.79 -16.06 -2.50
N ASN A 466 -14.16 -15.02 -3.05
CA ASN A 466 -12.87 -15.13 -3.71
C ASN A 466 -11.75 -15.44 -2.72
N PHE A 467 -11.81 -14.96 -1.48
CA PHE A 467 -10.88 -15.35 -0.42
C PHE A 467 -11.00 -16.84 -0.09
N ASP A 468 -12.22 -17.33 0.13
CA ASP A 468 -12.46 -18.76 0.35
C ASP A 468 -11.98 -19.62 -0.84
N ARG A 469 -12.24 -19.15 -2.07
CA ARG A 469 -11.79 -19.80 -3.30
C ARG A 469 -10.26 -19.83 -3.36
N PHE A 470 -9.60 -18.72 -3.05
CA PHE A 470 -8.14 -18.62 -3.00
C PHE A 470 -7.53 -19.64 -2.02
N VAL A 471 -8.06 -19.73 -0.79
CA VAL A 471 -7.54 -20.65 0.23
C VAL A 471 -7.68 -22.11 -0.25
N LYS A 472 -8.83 -22.46 -0.85
CA LYS A 472 -9.12 -23.82 -1.35
C LYS A 472 -8.33 -24.17 -2.61
N GLU A 473 -8.37 -23.32 -3.62
CA GLU A 473 -7.85 -23.64 -4.95
C GLU A 473 -6.35 -23.34 -5.09
N ALA A 474 -5.88 -22.22 -4.54
CA ALA A 474 -4.50 -21.77 -4.72
C ALA A 474 -3.58 -22.32 -3.62
N LEU A 475 -4.02 -22.30 -2.36
CA LEU A 475 -3.23 -22.85 -1.24
C LEU A 475 -3.48 -24.33 -0.98
N LYS A 476 -4.45 -24.95 -1.68
CA LYS A 476 -4.84 -26.36 -1.54
C LYS A 476 -5.27 -26.73 -0.12
N HIS A 477 -5.98 -25.83 0.57
CA HIS A 477 -6.47 -26.02 1.93
C HIS A 477 -7.98 -25.80 2.04
N GLY A 478 -8.73 -26.78 2.54
CA GLY A 478 -10.17 -26.67 2.79
C GLY A 478 -10.94 -27.97 2.67
#